data_AF-A0A367JCN4-F1
#
_entry.id   AF-A0A367JCN4-F1
#
_cell.length_a   1.000
_cell.length_b   1.000
_cell.length_c   1.000
_cell.angle_alpha   90.00
_cell.angle_beta   90.00
_cell.angle_gamma   90.00
#
_symmetry.space_group_name_H-M   'P 1'
#
loop_
_entity.id
_entity.type
_entity.pdbx_description
1 polymer ?
#
loop_
_entity_poly.entity_id
_entity_poly.type
_entity_poly.pdbx_seq_one_letter_code
_entity_poly.pdbx_strand_id
1 'polypeptide(L)'
;MLFPSFYTLFILFIAVSTAIPVQHHFHINEELTSHYTAIVDRITESTIHEIIETAPETFLTIHQLQFTGKDYCRTSLILFIDTLEQRLNQIKTELIFAVQPSLQAINEPKHSLELNSRLSHQLGLVLNPIETAHQIINQVYAQHNPPMNIVWKIIRLFIDQHWAQTLQHEANESLALQAWLCSWLSDIEFSLKDEFDTNLYISQ
;
A
#
# COMPACT_ATOMS: atom_id res chain seq x y z
N MET A 1 60.91 -35.37 -31.50
CA MET A 1 60.24 -34.05 -31.44
C MET A 1 58.74 -34.26 -31.64
N LEU A 2 57.93 -33.49 -30.91
CA LEU A 2 56.46 -33.39 -30.94
C LEU A 2 55.66 -34.39 -30.08
N PHE A 3 55.56 -34.07 -28.79
CA PHE A 3 54.40 -34.44 -27.96
C PHE A 3 53.23 -33.51 -28.32
N PRO A 4 52.00 -34.01 -28.51
CA PRO A 4 50.84 -33.16 -28.73
C PRO A 4 50.39 -32.53 -27.40
N SER A 5 49.89 -31.31 -27.54
CA SER A 5 49.54 -30.35 -26.50
C SER A 5 48.39 -30.81 -25.59
N PHE A 6 48.69 -31.10 -24.33
CA PHE A 6 47.69 -31.26 -23.26
C PHE A 6 47.03 -29.93 -22.83
N TYR A 7 47.39 -28.80 -23.43
CA TYR A 7 46.91 -27.47 -23.02
C TYR A 7 45.53 -27.08 -23.55
N THR A 8 45.03 -27.72 -24.61
CA THR A 8 43.75 -27.36 -25.22
C THR A 8 42.53 -27.98 -24.52
N LEU A 9 42.71 -29.01 -23.70
CA LEU A 9 41.61 -29.67 -22.98
C LEU A 9 41.32 -29.04 -21.60
N PHE A 10 42.25 -28.25 -21.05
CA PHE A 10 42.09 -27.63 -19.74
C PHE A 10 41.32 -26.30 -19.79
N ILE A 11 41.36 -25.59 -20.94
CA ILE A 11 40.66 -24.30 -21.09
C ILE A 11 39.16 -24.49 -21.32
N LEU A 12 38.72 -25.64 -21.85
CA LEU A 12 37.29 -25.91 -22.04
C LEU A 12 36.56 -26.33 -20.76
N PHE A 13 37.29 -26.79 -19.73
CA PHE A 13 36.69 -27.18 -18.45
C PHE A 13 36.50 -25.99 -17.48
N ILE A 14 37.30 -24.94 -17.62
CA ILE A 14 37.17 -23.73 -16.78
C ILE A 14 36.02 -22.82 -17.28
N ALA A 15 35.69 -22.87 -18.57
CA ALA A 15 34.60 -22.06 -19.14
C ALA A 15 33.19 -22.62 -18.84
N VAL A 16 33.05 -23.93 -18.57
CA VAL A 16 31.74 -24.53 -18.23
C VAL A 16 31.40 -24.34 -16.75
N SER A 17 32.41 -24.12 -15.88
CA SER A 17 32.19 -24.03 -14.44
C SER A 17 31.84 -22.63 -13.93
N THR A 18 31.93 -21.58 -14.77
CA THR A 18 31.60 -20.19 -14.42
C THR A 18 30.29 -19.70 -15.03
N ALA A 19 29.64 -20.48 -15.90
CA ALA A 19 28.34 -20.13 -16.50
C ALA A 19 27.13 -20.55 -15.65
N ILE A 20 27.33 -21.43 -14.66
CA ILE A 20 26.27 -22.02 -13.84
C ILE A 20 25.82 -21.17 -12.61
N PRO A 21 26.59 -20.23 -12.02
CA PRO A 21 26.10 -19.47 -10.87
C PRO A 21 25.12 -18.33 -11.24
N VAL A 22 25.07 -17.87 -12.50
CA VAL A 22 24.24 -16.71 -12.90
C VAL A 22 22.78 -17.11 -13.18
N GLN A 23 22.55 -18.25 -13.84
CA GLN A 23 21.19 -18.71 -14.14
C GLN A 23 20.42 -19.14 -12.88
N HIS A 24 21.11 -19.75 -11.91
CA HIS A 24 20.47 -20.22 -10.68
C HIS A 24 20.04 -19.07 -9.75
N HIS A 25 20.80 -17.97 -9.71
CA HIS A 25 20.45 -16.80 -8.92
C HIS A 25 19.28 -16.02 -9.54
N PHE A 26 19.20 -15.95 -10.88
CA PHE A 26 18.12 -15.28 -11.59
C PHE A 26 16.78 -16.00 -11.41
N HIS A 27 16.76 -17.33 -11.53
CA HIS A 27 15.53 -18.12 -11.43
C HIS A 27 14.93 -18.13 -10.01
N ILE A 28 15.78 -18.23 -8.97
CA ILE A 28 15.34 -18.12 -7.56
C ILE A 28 14.69 -16.76 -7.27
N ASN A 29 15.22 -15.68 -7.85
CA ASN A 29 14.70 -14.34 -7.62
C ASN A 29 13.33 -14.13 -8.28
N GLU A 30 13.11 -14.72 -9.47
CA GLU A 30 11.82 -14.67 -10.15
C GLU A 30 10.73 -15.45 -9.39
N GLU A 31 11.05 -16.64 -8.88
CA GLU A 31 10.12 -17.45 -8.08
C GLU A 31 9.77 -16.79 -6.74
N LEU A 32 10.77 -16.26 -6.02
CA LEU A 32 10.55 -15.48 -4.79
C LEU A 32 9.73 -14.21 -5.06
N THR A 33 10.04 -13.49 -6.14
CA THR A 33 9.27 -12.30 -6.54
C THR A 33 7.82 -12.65 -6.82
N SER A 34 7.57 -13.73 -7.56
CA SER A 34 6.22 -14.20 -7.86
C SER A 34 5.48 -14.58 -6.58
N HIS A 35 6.14 -15.29 -5.66
CA HIS A 35 5.57 -15.71 -4.39
C HIS A 35 5.17 -14.52 -3.50
N TYR A 36 6.09 -13.60 -3.20
CA TYR A 36 5.77 -12.44 -2.36
C TYR A 36 4.78 -11.48 -3.01
N THR A 37 4.84 -11.32 -4.34
CA THR A 37 3.84 -10.54 -5.08
C THR A 37 2.46 -11.16 -4.95
N ALA A 38 2.34 -12.49 -5.04
CA ALA A 38 1.07 -13.17 -4.85
C ALA A 38 0.50 -13.02 -3.43
N ILE A 39 1.36 -13.00 -2.40
CA ILE A 39 0.94 -12.71 -1.01
C ILE A 39 0.39 -11.29 -0.92
N VAL A 40 1.15 -10.31 -1.41
CA VAL A 40 0.74 -8.90 -1.39
C VAL A 40 -0.57 -8.69 -2.14
N ASP A 41 -0.67 -9.22 -3.36
CA ASP A 41 -1.85 -9.12 -4.21
C ASP A 41 -3.09 -9.73 -3.54
N ARG A 42 -2.97 -10.94 -2.99
CA ARG A 42 -4.08 -11.63 -2.32
C ARG A 42 -4.60 -10.86 -1.10
N ILE A 43 -3.71 -10.42 -0.21
CA ILE A 43 -4.10 -9.73 1.03
C ILE A 43 -4.71 -8.37 0.70
N THR A 44 -4.07 -7.62 -0.19
CA THR A 44 -4.55 -6.29 -0.58
C THR A 44 -5.88 -6.38 -1.33
N GLU A 45 -6.03 -7.29 -2.29
CA GLU A 45 -7.29 -7.47 -3.02
C GLU A 45 -8.46 -7.83 -2.09
N SER A 46 -8.27 -8.81 -1.20
CA SER A 46 -9.30 -9.21 -0.25
C SER A 46 -9.73 -8.06 0.65
N THR A 47 -8.75 -7.32 1.20
CA THR A 47 -9.05 -6.22 2.11
C THR A 47 -9.69 -5.05 1.37
N ILE A 48 -9.24 -4.73 0.16
CA ILE A 48 -9.85 -3.68 -0.67
C ILE A 48 -11.31 -4.03 -0.98
N HIS A 49 -11.59 -5.28 -1.32
CA HIS A 49 -12.96 -5.72 -1.57
C HIS A 49 -13.87 -5.48 -0.35
N GLU A 50 -13.41 -5.86 0.84
CA GLU A 50 -14.15 -5.65 2.10
C GLU A 50 -14.33 -4.17 2.44
N ILE A 51 -13.30 -3.35 2.21
CA ILE A 51 -13.40 -1.89 2.39
C ILE A 51 -14.48 -1.32 1.47
N ILE A 52 -14.48 -1.66 0.18
CA ILE A 52 -15.43 -1.14 -0.79
C ILE A 52 -16.85 -1.63 -0.51
N GLU A 53 -17.02 -2.89 -0.08
CA GLU A 53 -18.31 -3.44 0.30
C GLU A 53 -18.91 -2.72 1.53
N THR A 54 -18.09 -2.40 2.53
CA THR A 54 -18.53 -1.78 3.79
C THR A 54 -18.56 -0.25 3.77
N ALA A 55 -17.92 0.37 2.76
CA ALA A 55 -17.80 1.81 2.63
C ALA A 55 -19.15 2.56 2.57
N PRO A 56 -20.19 2.10 1.84
CA PRO A 56 -21.47 2.81 1.79
C PRO A 56 -22.18 2.88 3.12
N GLU A 57 -22.26 1.76 3.84
CA GLU A 57 -22.90 1.70 5.16
C GLU A 57 -22.13 2.54 6.18
N THR A 58 -20.80 2.45 6.17
CA THR A 58 -19.95 3.23 7.07
C THR A 58 -20.11 4.72 6.80
N PHE A 59 -20.06 5.14 5.53
CA PHE A 59 -20.27 6.52 5.13
C PHE A 59 -21.62 7.02 5.61
N LEU A 60 -22.71 6.31 5.32
CA LEU A 60 -24.06 6.71 5.72
C LEU A 60 -24.24 6.75 7.24
N THR A 61 -23.63 5.82 7.97
CA THR A 61 -23.70 5.77 9.43
C THR A 61 -22.98 6.96 10.05
N ILE A 62 -21.73 7.23 9.65
CA ILE A 62 -20.97 8.40 10.11
C ILE A 62 -21.72 9.67 9.75
N HIS A 63 -22.25 9.74 8.53
CA HIS A 63 -23.05 10.85 8.05
C HIS A 63 -24.27 11.10 8.96
N GLN A 64 -25.10 10.07 9.20
CA GLN A 64 -26.29 10.18 10.04
C GLN A 64 -25.98 10.54 11.50
N LEU A 65 -24.90 10.01 12.06
CA LEU A 65 -24.47 10.35 13.43
C LEU A 65 -24.05 11.82 13.56
N GLN A 66 -23.49 12.42 12.50
CA GLN A 66 -23.08 13.83 12.48
C GLN A 66 -24.25 14.76 12.13
N PHE A 67 -25.23 14.27 11.35
CA PHE A 67 -26.39 15.02 10.89
C PHE A 67 -27.66 14.60 11.62
N THR A 68 -27.90 15.17 12.81
CA THR A 68 -29.20 15.12 13.51
C THR A 68 -30.29 15.89 12.73
N GLY A 69 -30.65 15.43 11.53
CA GLY A 69 -31.72 15.97 10.69
C GLY A 69 -31.41 17.27 9.95
N LYS A 70 -30.16 17.52 9.54
CA LYS A 70 -29.78 18.73 8.79
C LYS A 70 -28.94 18.40 7.54
N ASP A 71 -29.29 19.00 6.41
CA ASP A 71 -28.62 18.78 5.12
C ASP A 71 -27.35 19.65 4.98
N TYR A 72 -26.24 19.27 5.63
CA TYR A 72 -24.94 19.93 5.38
C TYR A 72 -23.90 19.04 4.72
N CYS A 73 -24.34 18.08 3.90
CA CYS A 73 -23.40 17.24 3.18
C CYS A 73 -22.73 18.01 2.05
N ARG A 74 -21.40 18.01 2.04
CA ARG A 74 -20.61 18.57 0.95
C ARG A 74 -20.13 17.51 -0.04
N THR A 75 -20.03 16.25 0.35
CA THR A 75 -19.53 15.18 -0.53
C THR A 75 -20.62 14.16 -0.87
N SER A 76 -20.62 13.63 -2.09
CA SER A 76 -21.56 12.56 -2.43
C SER A 76 -20.96 11.20 -2.08
N LEU A 77 -21.83 10.24 -1.72
CA LEU A 77 -21.42 8.85 -1.54
C LEU A 77 -20.68 8.33 -2.78
N ILE A 78 -21.15 8.68 -3.98
CA ILE A 78 -20.53 8.27 -5.25
C ILE A 78 -19.09 8.78 -5.33
N LEU A 79 -18.86 10.07 -5.07
CA LEU A 79 -17.51 10.64 -5.12
C LEU A 79 -16.59 9.99 -4.08
N PHE A 80 -17.12 9.70 -2.88
CA PHE A 80 -16.37 9.01 -1.84
C PHE A 80 -15.94 7.61 -2.30
N ILE A 81 -16.87 6.79 -2.82
CA ILE A 81 -16.59 5.43 -3.28
C ILE A 81 -15.61 5.44 -4.46
N ASP A 82 -15.83 6.28 -5.48
CA ASP A 82 -14.97 6.37 -6.65
C ASP A 82 -13.52 6.76 -6.25
N THR A 83 -13.37 7.75 -5.36
CA THR A 83 -12.06 8.19 -4.88
C THR A 83 -11.37 7.11 -4.06
N LEU A 84 -12.12 6.43 -3.20
CA LEU A 84 -11.64 5.35 -2.35
C LEU A 84 -11.13 4.18 -3.19
N GLU A 85 -11.94 3.68 -4.11
CA GLU A 85 -11.60 2.58 -5.01
C GLU A 85 -10.37 2.90 -5.87
N GLN A 86 -10.34 4.09 -6.48
CA GLN A 86 -9.20 4.51 -7.28
C GLN A 86 -7.89 4.51 -6.47
N ARG A 87 -7.93 5.04 -5.24
CA ARG A 87 -6.72 5.16 -4.41
C ARG A 87 -6.27 3.85 -3.81
N LEU A 88 -7.20 3.00 -3.37
CA LEU A 88 -6.89 1.66 -2.89
C LEU A 88 -6.23 0.81 -3.99
N ASN A 89 -6.74 0.87 -5.22
CA ASN A 89 -6.12 0.18 -6.37
C ASN A 89 -4.73 0.73 -6.71
N GLN A 90 -4.51 2.04 -6.55
CA GLN A 90 -3.19 2.64 -6.71
C GLN A 90 -2.21 2.11 -5.64
N ILE A 91 -2.61 2.10 -4.36
CA ILE A 91 -1.79 1.59 -3.25
C ILE A 91 -1.44 0.12 -3.47
N LYS A 92 -2.41 -0.70 -3.89
CA LYS A 92 -2.17 -2.10 -4.27
C LYS A 92 -1.04 -2.22 -5.31
N THR A 93 -1.11 -1.41 -6.37
CA THR A 93 -0.09 -1.40 -7.42
C THR A 93 1.28 -0.99 -6.88
N GLU A 94 1.33 0.04 -6.04
CA GLU A 94 2.57 0.53 -5.41
C GLU A 94 3.20 -0.52 -4.48
N LEU A 95 2.38 -1.21 -3.68
CA LEU A 95 2.83 -2.30 -2.81
C LEU A 95 3.42 -3.47 -3.61
N ILE A 96 2.75 -3.89 -4.68
CA ILE A 96 3.26 -4.93 -5.58
C ILE A 96 4.60 -4.51 -6.19
N PHE A 97 4.72 -3.27 -6.66
CA PHE A 97 5.96 -2.74 -7.22
C PHE A 97 7.10 -2.68 -6.21
N ALA A 98 6.81 -2.48 -4.93
CA ALA A 98 7.81 -2.40 -3.86
C ALA A 98 8.42 -3.75 -3.48
N VAL A 99 7.82 -4.88 -3.88
CA VAL A 99 8.36 -6.23 -3.63
C VAL A 99 9.68 -6.46 -4.37
N GLN A 100 9.75 -6.08 -5.64
CA GLN A 100 10.91 -6.36 -6.49
C GLN A 100 12.23 -5.72 -5.98
N PRO A 101 12.29 -4.41 -5.63
CA PRO A 101 13.52 -3.82 -5.08
C PRO A 101 13.91 -4.40 -3.72
N SER A 102 12.94 -4.88 -2.91
CA SER A 102 13.23 -5.56 -1.64
C SER A 102 14.03 -6.85 -1.84
N LEU A 103 13.77 -7.58 -2.93
CA LEU A 103 14.40 -8.87 -3.23
C LEU A 103 15.75 -8.72 -3.93
N GLN A 104 15.92 -7.69 -4.77
CA GLN A 104 17.19 -7.42 -5.47
C GLN A 104 18.33 -7.00 -4.54
N ALA A 105 18.02 -6.51 -3.34
CA ALA A 105 19.01 -6.09 -2.34
C ALA A 105 19.68 -7.26 -1.59
N ILE A 106 19.41 -8.51 -1.98
CA ILE A 106 19.88 -9.71 -1.29
C ILE A 106 20.77 -10.55 -2.22
N ASN A 107 22.03 -10.73 -1.80
CA ASN A 107 23.01 -11.57 -2.50
C ASN A 107 22.90 -13.06 -2.12
N GLU A 108 22.28 -13.40 -0.98
CA GLU A 108 22.04 -14.80 -0.57
C GLU A 108 20.67 -14.97 0.12
N PRO A 109 19.78 -15.82 -0.42
CA PRO A 109 18.42 -16.05 0.11
C PRO A 109 18.38 -16.82 1.45
N LYS A 110 19.52 -17.12 2.07
CA LYS A 110 19.62 -17.90 3.33
C LYS A 110 19.16 -17.13 4.58
N HIS A 111 18.82 -15.85 4.46
CA HIS A 111 18.35 -15.02 5.56
C HIS A 111 16.87 -14.64 5.38
N SER A 112 15.99 -15.65 5.36
CA SER A 112 14.53 -15.46 5.24
C SER A 112 13.97 -14.48 6.27
N LEU A 113 14.49 -14.50 7.50
CA LEU A 113 14.13 -13.53 8.56
C LEU A 113 14.51 -12.08 8.21
N GLU A 114 15.70 -11.87 7.65
CA GLU A 114 16.15 -10.53 7.25
C GLU A 114 15.37 -10.01 6.04
N LEU A 115 15.07 -10.90 5.08
CA LEU A 115 14.21 -10.59 3.94
C LEU A 115 12.81 -10.15 4.39
N ASN A 116 12.18 -10.91 5.29
CA ASN A 116 10.81 -10.63 5.74
C ASN A 116 10.73 -9.33 6.55
N SER A 117 11.74 -9.07 7.39
CA SER A 117 11.85 -7.79 8.10
C SER A 117 12.00 -6.61 7.13
N ARG A 118 12.80 -6.77 6.06
CA ARG A 118 12.99 -5.72 5.05
C ARG A 118 11.74 -5.48 4.22
N LEU A 119 11.10 -6.55 3.74
CA LEU A 119 9.83 -6.48 3.00
C LEU A 119 8.75 -5.80 3.85
N SER A 120 8.57 -6.25 5.09
CA SER A 120 7.62 -5.63 6.02
C SER A 120 7.90 -4.14 6.22
N HIS A 121 9.17 -3.77 6.40
CA HIS A 121 9.55 -2.37 6.57
C HIS A 121 9.29 -1.54 5.31
N GLN A 122 9.70 -2.01 4.13
CA GLN A 122 9.47 -1.27 2.88
C GLN A 122 7.98 -1.11 2.57
N LEU A 123 7.21 -2.19 2.73
CA LEU A 123 5.77 -2.15 2.49
C LEU A 123 5.05 -1.27 3.52
N GLY A 124 5.48 -1.27 4.79
CA GLY A 124 4.97 -0.33 5.81
C GLY A 124 5.26 1.14 5.47
N LEU A 125 6.42 1.44 4.87
CA LEU A 125 6.74 2.79 4.41
C LEU A 125 5.88 3.23 3.21
N VAL A 126 5.57 2.32 2.30
CA VAL A 126 4.68 2.58 1.15
C VAL A 126 3.23 2.77 1.61
N LEU A 127 2.76 1.89 2.49
CA LEU A 127 1.38 1.91 2.94
C LEU A 127 1.07 3.04 3.91
N ASN A 128 1.94 3.30 4.89
CA ASN A 128 1.76 4.26 6.00
C ASN A 128 0.27 4.56 6.30
N PRO A 129 -0.42 3.70 7.09
CA PRO A 129 -1.88 3.72 7.22
C PRO A 129 -2.48 5.10 7.57
N ILE A 130 -1.80 5.85 8.45
CA ILE A 130 -2.27 7.16 8.92
C ILE A 130 -2.20 8.19 7.79
N GLU A 131 -1.05 8.29 7.12
CA GLU A 131 -0.84 9.27 6.06
C GLU A 131 -1.69 8.95 4.83
N THR A 132 -1.79 7.68 4.48
CA THR A 132 -2.59 7.22 3.34
C THR A 132 -4.08 7.44 3.55
N ALA A 133 -4.61 7.11 4.74
CA ALA A 133 -6.00 7.42 5.08
C ALA A 133 -6.25 8.95 5.02
N HIS A 134 -5.35 9.75 5.58
CA HIS A 134 -5.44 11.20 5.53
C HIS A 134 -5.46 11.74 4.10
N GLN A 135 -4.60 11.23 3.21
CA GLN A 135 -4.53 11.66 1.81
C GLN A 135 -5.79 11.30 1.02
N ILE A 136 -6.33 10.09 1.20
CA ILE A 136 -7.57 9.65 0.54
C ILE A 136 -8.73 10.55 0.97
N ILE A 137 -8.93 10.71 2.28
CA ILE A 137 -10.03 11.51 2.80
C ILE A 137 -9.89 12.98 2.41
N ASN A 138 -8.69 13.55 2.49
CA ASN A 138 -8.47 14.92 2.04
C ASN A 138 -8.86 15.14 0.58
N GLN A 139 -8.68 14.15 -0.30
CA GLN A 139 -9.05 14.31 -1.70
C GLN A 139 -10.55 14.32 -1.93
N VAL A 140 -11.28 13.53 -1.15
CA VAL A 140 -12.76 13.53 -1.15
C VAL A 140 -13.27 14.93 -0.80
N TYR A 141 -12.66 15.60 0.18
CA TYR A 141 -13.09 16.93 0.65
C TYR A 141 -12.41 18.11 -0.05
N ALA A 142 -11.24 17.93 -0.67
CA ALA A 142 -10.49 19.00 -1.33
C ALA A 142 -11.24 19.60 -2.53
N GLN A 143 -12.09 18.83 -3.20
CA GLN A 143 -12.89 19.31 -4.33
C GLN A 143 -13.92 20.39 -3.92
N HIS A 144 -14.25 20.51 -2.63
CA HIS A 144 -15.33 21.36 -2.13
C HIS A 144 -14.87 22.66 -1.49
N ASN A 145 -13.56 22.83 -1.28
CA ASN A 145 -12.99 24.04 -0.69
C ASN A 145 -12.28 24.86 -1.78
N PRO A 146 -12.94 25.90 -2.34
CA PRO A 146 -12.26 26.77 -3.30
C PRO A 146 -11.05 27.42 -2.63
N PRO A 147 -9.95 27.68 -3.37
CA PRO A 147 -8.79 28.36 -2.83
C PRO A 147 -9.20 29.75 -2.35
N MET A 148 -9.40 29.90 -1.05
CA MET A 148 -9.80 31.14 -0.39
C MET A 148 -8.61 31.68 0.41
N ASN A 149 -8.41 32.99 0.37
CA ASN A 149 -7.43 33.65 1.23
C ASN A 149 -7.76 33.35 2.71
N ILE A 150 -6.75 33.00 3.51
CA ILE A 150 -6.86 32.69 4.95
C ILE A 150 -7.63 33.78 5.69
N VAL A 151 -7.38 35.06 5.38
CA VAL A 151 -8.06 36.20 6.01
C VAL A 151 -9.56 36.17 5.73
N TRP A 152 -9.96 35.87 4.50
CA TRP A 152 -11.36 35.72 4.11
C TRP A 152 -12.01 34.49 4.76
N LYS A 153 -11.27 33.39 4.89
CA LYS A 153 -11.73 32.19 5.58
C LYS A 153 -12.05 32.49 7.06
N ILE A 154 -11.16 33.22 7.73
CA ILE A 154 -11.34 33.64 9.13
C ILE A 154 -12.55 34.57 9.25
N ILE A 155 -12.67 35.60 8.41
CA ILE A 155 -13.81 36.52 8.44
C ILE A 155 -15.12 35.76 8.22
N ARG A 156 -15.16 34.81 7.27
CA ARG A 156 -16.34 34.01 6.99
C ARG A 156 -16.72 33.08 8.14
N LEU A 157 -15.76 32.54 8.89
CA LEU A 157 -16.03 31.75 10.11
C LEU A 157 -16.85 32.56 11.14
N PHE A 158 -16.58 33.85 11.26
CA PHE A 158 -17.25 34.71 12.24
C PHE A 158 -18.60 35.27 11.75
N ILE A 159 -18.75 35.48 10.44
CA ILE A 159 -19.96 36.10 9.87
C ILE A 159 -21.02 35.05 9.50
N ASP A 160 -20.60 33.87 9.05
CA ASP A 160 -21.48 32.83 8.52
C ASP A 160 -21.48 31.61 9.45
N GLN A 161 -22.37 31.64 10.44
CA GLN A 161 -22.52 30.58 11.44
C GLN A 161 -22.90 29.24 10.81
N HIS A 162 -23.68 29.26 9.72
CA HIS A 162 -24.03 28.05 8.98
C HIS A 162 -22.80 27.44 8.33
N TRP A 163 -21.98 28.26 7.67
CA TRP A 163 -20.74 27.79 7.05
C TRP A 163 -19.74 27.27 8.09
N ALA A 164 -19.62 27.92 9.25
CA ALA A 164 -18.77 27.45 10.35
C ALA A 164 -19.24 26.08 10.88
N GLN A 165 -20.55 25.87 11.03
CA GLN A 165 -21.12 24.57 11.40
C GLN A 165 -20.85 23.51 10.34
N THR A 166 -21.07 23.82 9.06
CA THR A 166 -20.76 22.90 7.95
C THR A 166 -19.30 22.48 7.96
N LEU A 167 -18.37 23.41 8.16
CA LEU A 167 -16.94 23.10 8.22
C LEU A 167 -16.58 22.21 9.40
N GLN A 168 -17.20 22.43 10.56
CA GLN A 168 -16.98 21.60 11.75
C GLN A 168 -17.54 20.18 11.55
N HIS A 169 -18.71 20.04 10.93
CA HIS A 169 -19.26 18.73 10.59
C HIS A 169 -18.39 17.98 9.59
N GLU A 170 -17.92 18.67 8.55
CA GLU A 170 -16.98 18.13 7.56
C GLU A 170 -15.69 17.62 8.23
N ALA A 171 -15.14 18.37 9.19
CA ALA A 171 -13.96 17.96 9.93
C ALA A 171 -14.20 16.74 10.82
N ASN A 172 -15.37 16.62 11.45
CA ASN A 172 -15.69 15.46 12.28
C ASN A 172 -15.93 14.20 11.42
N GLU A 173 -16.65 14.35 10.31
CA GLU A 173 -16.91 13.27 9.36
C GLU A 173 -15.61 12.77 8.74
N SER A 174 -14.73 13.69 8.30
CA SER A 174 -13.43 13.33 7.73
C SER A 174 -12.53 12.62 8.74
N LEU A 175 -12.49 13.07 10.00
CA LEU A 175 -11.75 12.38 11.06
C LEU A 175 -12.29 10.97 11.32
N ALA A 176 -13.61 10.78 11.33
CA ALA A 176 -14.22 9.47 11.54
C ALA A 176 -13.95 8.51 10.38
N LEU A 177 -14.09 8.99 9.14
CA LEU A 177 -13.76 8.21 7.93
C LEU A 177 -12.28 7.90 7.85
N GLN A 178 -11.41 8.83 8.25
CA GLN A 178 -9.97 8.62 8.33
C GLN A 178 -9.63 7.54 9.36
N ALA A 179 -10.24 7.57 10.54
CA ALA A 179 -10.01 6.57 11.57
C ALA A 179 -10.47 5.17 11.12
N TRP A 180 -11.64 5.08 10.49
CA TRP A 180 -12.13 3.84 9.90
C TRP A 180 -11.18 3.29 8.83
N LEU A 181 -10.77 4.12 7.87
CA LEU A 181 -9.86 3.69 6.81
C LEU A 181 -8.48 3.32 7.34
N CYS A 182 -7.97 4.08 8.33
CA CYS A 182 -6.70 3.78 8.98
C CYS A 182 -6.71 2.41 9.66
N SER A 183 -7.84 1.99 10.25
CA SER A 183 -8.00 0.64 10.81
C SER A 183 -7.75 -0.42 9.74
N TRP A 184 -8.47 -0.34 8.62
CA TRP A 184 -8.33 -1.29 7.52
C TRP A 184 -6.93 -1.32 6.91
N LEU A 185 -6.32 -0.16 6.70
CA LEU A 185 -4.94 -0.09 6.18
C LEU A 185 -3.94 -0.68 7.19
N SER A 186 -4.19 -0.55 8.49
CA SER A 186 -3.37 -1.21 9.50
C SER A 186 -3.54 -2.73 9.44
N ASP A 187 -4.74 -3.23 9.17
CA ASP A 187 -5.01 -4.66 9.01
C ASP A 187 -4.25 -5.26 7.81
N ILE A 188 -4.10 -4.51 6.71
CA ILE A 188 -3.22 -4.89 5.58
C ILE A 188 -1.77 -5.02 6.06
N GLU A 189 -1.26 -4.02 6.77
CA GLU A 189 0.12 -4.01 7.29
C GLU A 189 0.39 -5.22 8.20
N PHE A 190 -0.52 -5.50 9.14
CA PHE A 190 -0.40 -6.62 10.07
C PHE A 190 -0.51 -7.96 9.36
N SER A 191 -1.47 -8.12 8.44
CA SER A 191 -1.67 -9.37 7.71
C SER A 191 -0.48 -9.70 6.81
N LEU A 192 0.10 -8.70 6.15
CA LEU A 192 1.33 -8.87 5.37
C LEU A 192 2.49 -9.35 6.24
N LYS A 193 2.67 -8.71 7.40
CA LYS A 193 3.73 -9.07 8.33
C LYS A 193 3.56 -10.51 8.85
N ASP A 194 2.36 -10.89 9.25
CA ASP A 194 2.05 -12.24 9.76
C ASP A 194 2.27 -13.32 8.69
N GLU A 195 1.84 -13.07 7.46
CA GLU A 195 2.06 -13.98 6.34
C GLU A 195 3.55 -14.09 6.00
N PHE A 196 4.32 -13.00 6.02
CA PHE A 196 5.77 -13.11 5.85
C PHE A 196 6.41 -13.90 6.99
N ASP A 197 6.09 -13.62 8.25
CA ASP A 197 6.65 -14.32 9.41
C ASP A 197 6.30 -15.83 9.39
N THR A 198 5.12 -16.20 8.90
CA THR A 198 4.70 -17.61 8.77
C THR A 198 5.43 -18.33 7.63
N ASN A 199 5.71 -17.65 6.53
CA ASN A 199 6.42 -18.23 5.37
C ASN A 199 7.93 -18.43 5.60
N LEU A 200 8.46 -18.08 6.79
CA LEU A 200 9.82 -18.42 7.24
C LEU A 200 10.09 -19.94 7.25
N TYR A 201 9.06 -20.77 7.36
CA TYR A 201 9.20 -22.23 7.56
C TYR A 201 9.15 -23.06 6.27
N ILE A 202 8.80 -22.48 5.12
CA ILE A 202 8.68 -23.22 3.84
C ILE A 202 10.03 -23.32 3.10
N SER A 203 11.06 -22.61 3.57
CA SER A 203 12.40 -22.58 2.97
C SER A 203 13.45 -23.48 3.67
N GLN A 204 13.01 -24.43 4.51
CA GLN A 204 13.85 -25.52 5.06
C GLN A 204 13.59 -26.85 4.36
#